data_AF-A0A4U8UGH1-F1
#
_entry.id   AF-A0A4U8UGH1-F1
#
_cell.length_a   1.000
_cell.length_b   1.000
_cell.length_c   1.000
_cell.angle_alpha   90.00
_cell.angle_beta   90.00
_cell.angle_gamma   90.00
#
_symmetry.space_group_name_H-M   'P 1'
#
loop_
_entity.id
_entity.type
_entity.pdbx_description
1 polymer ?
#
loop_
_entity_poly.entity_id
_entity_poly.type
_entity_poly.pdbx_seq_one_letter_code
_entity_poly.pdbx_strand_id
1 'polypeptide(L)' 'MFIQSADFKLIHYAIQNPQCTIITEESLAENDNKLFKKIPKICEVKGIKWLNLTKFVQEKLELSFNITYKDRLRF' A
#
# COMPACT_ATOMS: atom_id res chain seq x y z
N MET A 1 -14.01 17.64 1.18
CA MET A 1 -13.13 17.94 2.33
C MET A 1 -12.31 16.69 2.65
N PHE A 2 -10.98 16.76 2.61
CA PHE A 2 -10.09 15.59 2.73
C PHE A 2 -10.24 14.78 4.04
N ILE A 3 -10.73 15.40 5.10
CA ILE A 3 -11.03 14.75 6.40
C ILE A 3 -12.09 13.64 6.30
N GLN A 4 -12.99 13.70 5.32
CA GLN A 4 -14.03 12.69 5.16
C GLN A 4 -13.61 11.52 4.26
N SER A 5 -12.38 11.53 3.72
CA SER A 5 -11.91 10.47 2.84
C SER A 5 -11.75 9.14 3.58
N ALA A 6 -11.86 8.04 2.83
CA ALA A 6 -11.60 6.70 3.36
C ALA A 6 -10.18 6.60 3.94
N ASP A 7 -9.18 7.15 3.23
CA ASP A 7 -7.77 7.13 3.66
C ASP A 7 -7.58 7.84 5.00
N PHE A 8 -8.21 9.00 5.20
CA PHE A 8 -8.11 9.72 6.46
C PHE A 8 -8.71 8.91 7.61
N LYS A 9 -9.90 8.33 7.41
CA LYS A 9 -10.56 7.49 8.42
C LYS A 9 -9.72 6.25 8.75
N LEU A 10 -9.15 5.60 7.75
CA LEU A 10 -8.28 4.43 7.90
C LEU A 10 -7.03 4.78 8.73
N ILE A 11 -6.33 5.85 8.36
CA ILE A 11 -5.13 6.30 9.07
C ILE A 11 -5.47 6.72 10.50
N HIS A 12 -6.55 7.49 10.68
CA HIS A 12 -6.99 7.92 12.01
C HIS A 12 -7.30 6.71 12.91
N TYR A 13 -8.02 5.72 12.39
CA TYR A 13 -8.31 4.49 13.11
C TYR A 13 -7.03 3.74 13.53
N ALA A 14 -6.06 3.62 12.63
CA ALA A 14 -4.79 2.94 12.92
C ALA A 14 -3.93 3.71 13.96
N ILE A 15 -4.01 5.04 13.99
CA ILE A 15 -3.37 5.86 15.05
C ILE A 15 -3.98 5.54 16.42
N GLN A 16 -5.31 5.37 16.50
CA GLN A 16 -5.98 5.02 17.75
C GLN A 16 -5.78 3.55 18.14
N ASN A 17 -5.41 2.69 17.20
CA ASN A 17 -5.27 1.24 17.39
C ASN A 17 -3.88 0.75 16.94
N PRO A 18 -2.83 0.94 17.76
CA PRO A 18 -1.44 0.63 17.38
C PRO A 18 -1.17 -0.87 17.10
N GLN A 19 -2.11 -1.74 17.45
CA GLN A 19 -2.05 -3.17 17.16
C GLN A 19 -2.37 -3.49 15.69
N CYS A 20 -2.98 -2.54 14.96
CA CYS A 20 -3.40 -2.72 13.58
C CYS A 20 -2.24 -2.46 12.61
N THR A 21 -2.23 -3.23 11.53
CA THR A 21 -1.32 -3.02 10.39
C THR A 21 -2.15 -2.60 9.18
N ILE A 22 -1.79 -1.48 8.56
CA ILE A 22 -2.42 -1.05 7.31
C ILE A 22 -1.84 -1.86 6.15
N ILE A 23 -2.70 -2.55 5.39
CA ILE A 23 -2.33 -3.20 4.13
C ILE A 23 -2.76 -2.28 2.99
N THR A 24 -1.84 -1.96 2.07
CA THR A 24 -2.12 -1.09 0.92
C THR A 24 -1.40 -1.60 -0.33
N GLU A 25 -1.99 -1.39 -1.50
CA GLU A 25 -1.35 -1.62 -2.81
C GLU A 25 -0.30 -0.55 -3.12
N GLU A 26 -0.31 0.57 -2.39
CA GLU A 26 0.64 1.65 -2.57
C GLU A 26 2.07 1.24 -2.18
N SER A 27 3.03 1.86 -2.88
CA SER A 27 4.46 1.69 -2.65
C SER A 27 5.11 3.02 -2.32
N LEU A 28 6.26 3.00 -1.65
CA LEU A 28 7.07 4.20 -1.38
C LEU A 28 7.65 4.88 -2.63
N ALA A 29 7.57 4.23 -3.80
CA ALA A 29 8.11 4.76 -5.06
C ALA A 29 7.64 6.19 -5.31
N GLU A 30 8.40 7.03 -5.99
CA GLU A 30 7.89 8.36 -6.33
C GLU A 30 6.68 8.24 -7.26
N ASN A 31 5.66 9.04 -7.01
CA ASN A 31 4.60 9.28 -7.98
C ASN A 31 4.85 10.70 -8.45
N ASP A 32 5.32 10.86 -9.69
CA ASP A 32 5.65 12.15 -10.27
C ASP A 32 4.51 13.17 -9.99
N ASN A 33 4.89 14.31 -9.43
CA ASN A 33 4.04 15.50 -9.18
C ASN A 33 2.97 15.43 -8.07
N LYS A 34 3.20 14.66 -7.01
CA LYS A 34 2.20 14.46 -5.94
C LYS A 34 2.71 14.91 -4.54
N LEU A 35 2.38 16.16 -4.15
CA LEU A 35 2.86 16.89 -2.94
C LEU A 35 2.72 16.14 -1.59
N PHE A 36 1.66 15.38 -1.37
CA PHE A 36 1.46 14.48 -0.23
C PHE A 36 0.51 13.39 -0.69
N LYS A 37 0.96 12.14 -0.84
CA LYS A 37 0.12 11.19 -1.58
C LYS A 37 0.33 9.71 -1.35
N LYS A 38 1.11 9.31 -0.34
CA LYS A 38 1.35 7.89 -0.11
C LYS A 38 1.06 7.48 1.33
N ILE A 39 0.03 6.67 1.53
CA ILE A 39 -0.31 6.05 2.83
C ILE A 39 0.94 5.47 3.51
N PRO A 40 1.83 4.74 2.81
CA PRO A 40 3.11 4.28 3.35
C PRO A 40 3.93 5.36 4.08
N LYS A 41 4.05 6.56 3.49
CA LYS A 41 4.88 7.62 4.07
C LYS A 41 4.25 8.22 5.32
N ILE A 42 2.92 8.32 5.34
CA ILE A 42 2.19 8.78 6.53
C ILE A 42 2.37 7.76 7.66
N CYS A 43 2.27 6.47 7.34
CA CYS A 43 2.50 5.39 8.29
C CYS A 43 3.91 5.42 8.87
N GLU A 44 4.96 5.62 8.04
CA GLU A 44 6.35 5.80 8.53
C GLU A 44 6.48 6.97 9.51
N VAL A 45 5.95 8.14 9.16
CA VAL A 45 6.05 9.34 9.99
C VAL A 45 5.28 9.20 11.31
N LYS A 46 4.19 8.44 11.32
CA LYS A 46 3.35 8.23 12.50
C LYS A 46 3.68 6.95 13.28
N GLY A 47 4.66 6.17 12.85
CA GLY A 47 5.02 4.88 13.46
C GLY A 47 3.93 3.81 13.36
N ILE A 48 3.04 3.93 12.36
CA ILE A 48 1.98 2.95 12.11
C ILE A 48 2.58 1.78 11.31
N LYS A 49 2.34 0.55 11.76
CA LYS A 49 2.74 -0.64 11.01
C LYS A 49 1.98 -0.68 9.68
N TRP A 50 2.68 -0.92 8.60
CA TRP A 50 2.07 -1.07 7.29
C TRP A 50 2.80 -2.12 6.46
N LEU A 51 2.09 -2.69 5.49
CA LEU A 51 2.61 -3.69 4.58
C LEU A 51 2.05 -3.48 3.18
N ASN A 52 2.88 -3.72 2.17
CA ASN A 52 2.40 -3.74 0.80
C ASN A 52 1.62 -5.03 0.53
N LEU A 53 0.48 -4.93 -0.17
CA LEU A 53 -0.39 -6.06 -0.44
C LEU A 53 0.35 -7.24 -1.09
N THR A 54 1.23 -6.99 -2.06
CA THR A 54 2.00 -8.03 -2.73
C THR A 54 2.89 -8.79 -1.76
N LYS A 55 3.55 -8.09 -0.82
CA LYS A 55 4.36 -8.71 0.22
C LYS A 55 3.52 -9.53 1.19
N PHE A 56 2.38 -8.98 1.62
CA PHE A 56 1.45 -9.69 2.50
C PHE A 56 0.99 -11.03 1.90
N VAL A 57 0.61 -11.00 0.62
CA VAL A 57 0.16 -12.19 -0.10
C VAL A 57 1.30 -13.22 -0.25
N GLN A 58 2.52 -12.78 -0.56
CA GLN A 58 3.69 -13.67 -0.63
C GLN A 58 3.99 -14.33 0.73
N GLU A 59 3.98 -13.56 1.82
CA GLU A 59 4.30 -14.05 3.17
C GLU A 59 3.22 -14.97 3.75
N LYS A 60 1.94 -14.75 3.44
CA LYS A 60 0.83 -15.47 4.07
C LYS A 60 0.27 -16.62 3.26
N LEU A 61 0.41 -16.60 1.95
CA LEU A 61 -0.23 -17.60 1.08
C LEU A 61 0.78 -18.56 0.44
N GLU A 62 2.09 -18.44 0.75
CA GLU A 62 3.16 -19.22 0.12
C GLU A 62 3.06 -19.24 -1.43
N LEU A 63 2.49 -18.18 -2.01
CA LEU A 63 2.17 -18.16 -3.43
C LEU A 63 3.40 -17.80 -4.25
N SER A 64 3.75 -18.70 -5.16
CA SER A 64 4.66 -18.39 -6.26
C SER A 64 3.87 -17.83 -7.44
N PHE A 65 4.14 -16.58 -7.81
CA PHE A 65 3.54 -15.95 -8.97
C PHE A 65 4.34 -16.32 -10.22
N ASN A 66 3.74 -17.05 -11.15
CA ASN A 66 4.29 -17.25 -12.48
C ASN A 66 3.80 -16.12 -13.39
N ILE A 67 4.71 -15.24 -13.81
CA ILE A 67 4.40 -14.17 -14.76
C ILE A 67 4.57 -14.75 -16.17
N THR A 68 3.46 -14.98 -16.87
CA THR A 68 3.48 -15.45 -18.25
C THR A 68 3.30 -14.27 -19.21
N TYR A 69 4.35 -13.92 -19.94
CA TYR A 69 4.25 -12.93 -21.02
C TYR A 69 3.66 -13.59 -22.27
N LYS A 70 2.54 -13.04 -22.77
CA LYS A 70 1.94 -13.44 -24.05
C LYS A 70 2.27 -12.38 -25.09
N ASP A 71 3.51 -12.39 -25.57
CA ASP A 71 3.87 -11.54 -26.69
C ASP A 71 3.16 -12.03 -27.96
N ARG A 72 2.27 -11.19 -28.50
CA ARG A 72 1.88 -11.27 -29.91
C ARG A 72 2.73 -10.28 -30.69
N LEU A 73 4.00 -10.62 -30.90
CA LEU A 73 4.79 -10.01 -31.95
C LEU A 73 4.20 -10.47 -33.28
N ARG A 74 3.38 -9.62 -33.90
CA ARG A 74 3.05 -9.72 -35.33
C ARG A 74 4.14 -8.95 -36.07
N PHE A 75 4.98 -9.69 -36.79
CA PHE A 75 5.76 -9.15 -37.91
C PHE A 75 4.88 -9.15 -39.16
#